data_AF-A0A2S9XP04-F1
#
_entry.id   AF-A0A2S9XP04-F1
#
_cell.length_a   1.000
_cell.length_b   1.000
_cell.length_c   1.000
_cell.angle_alpha   90.00
_cell.angle_beta   90.00
_cell.angle_gamma   90.00
#
_symmetry.space_group_name_H-M   'P 1'
#
loop_
_entity.id
_entity.type
_entity.pdbx_description
1 polymer ?
#
loop_
_entity_poly.entity_id
_entity_poly.type
_entity_poly.pdbx_seq_one_letter_code
_entity_poly.pdbx_strand_id
1 'polypeptide(L)'
;MGDERRWAARYQFLEQLWRGRNRIVCDRELEGVLHAGVEGPLAVLLAELIPGDGGDARAWVALHNDRRAASFARAHSGTVFVGLDDAVELATEEDWQVALLNLDDTDPGSIEGLLEILSERAEDDPTRSVIVTQTCGHDEDETYEQLAEVVEELFGDGRIYGLTRPGMLAFYDFGPVLELELEGGGEGGGEADAEVGIEVDNTLGTPTPRFEAFIAVVGASLPGEGVTFVELPSPAPDGPREVAAPGTARAETEELAALRAQLAEAQRRGDMHAIERQAQLEQLEQAEDRIANLGDALREARESSGSSAPNRDLSGDRAGVLGGDQARGDGPRLDEVLAREQSLRWELDRLRGELEHVRARPVELLEAEVVSLRAQLDRAEAELDEHDEQLEQLQAGSAEGDAGPAGDIDPDRFHARAESLDDDGPTAAQAREWMQAKAKLEHLLRKLERGGQLSALALHRELSSLRRLL
;
A
#
# COMPACT_ATOMS: atom_id res chain seq x y z
N MET A 1 -23.64 3.38 -13.41
CA MET A 1 -22.97 4.56 -12.83
C MET A 1 -22.54 5.45 -14.00
N GLY A 2 -22.40 6.77 -13.86
CA GLY A 2 -21.69 7.52 -14.92
C GLY A 2 -20.23 7.10 -14.93
N ASP A 3 -19.61 7.00 -16.09
CA ASP A 3 -18.22 6.53 -16.26
C ASP A 3 -17.25 7.29 -15.33
N GLU A 4 -17.52 8.58 -15.09
CA GLU A 4 -16.76 9.47 -14.20
C GLU A 4 -16.64 8.99 -12.74
N ARG A 5 -17.69 8.36 -12.18
CA ARG A 5 -17.65 7.92 -10.77
C ARG A 5 -16.94 6.59 -10.61
N ARG A 6 -17.02 5.72 -11.61
CA ARG A 6 -16.26 4.47 -11.64
C ARG A 6 -14.77 4.79 -11.77
N TRP A 7 -14.45 5.69 -12.68
CA TRP A 7 -13.13 6.29 -12.82
C TRP A 7 -12.63 6.82 -11.47
N ALA A 8 -13.40 7.70 -10.80
CA ALA A 8 -13.00 8.28 -9.53
C ALA A 8 -12.74 7.22 -8.43
N ALA A 9 -13.62 6.21 -8.33
CA ALA A 9 -13.48 5.14 -7.33
C ALA A 9 -12.18 4.37 -7.52
N ARG A 10 -11.84 4.04 -8.77
CA ARG A 10 -10.60 3.34 -9.12
C ARG A 10 -9.37 4.15 -8.69
N TYR A 11 -9.27 5.41 -9.11
CA TYR A 11 -8.08 6.21 -8.82
C TYR A 11 -7.93 6.57 -7.34
N GLN A 12 -9.04 6.75 -6.62
CA GLN A 12 -9.02 6.97 -5.17
C GLN A 12 -8.63 5.71 -4.39
N PHE A 13 -9.10 4.52 -4.79
CA PHE A 13 -8.64 3.26 -4.21
C PHE A 13 -7.13 3.07 -4.39
N LEU A 14 -6.60 3.46 -5.55
CA LEU A 14 -5.19 3.30 -5.92
C LEU A 14 -4.32 4.49 -5.49
N GLU A 15 -4.87 5.50 -4.82
CA GLU A 15 -4.20 6.78 -4.55
C GLU A 15 -2.83 6.59 -3.88
N GLN A 16 -2.76 5.72 -2.88
CA GLN A 16 -1.53 5.41 -2.16
C GLN A 16 -0.42 4.83 -3.05
N LEU A 17 -0.79 4.19 -4.17
CA LEU A 17 0.16 3.59 -5.08
C LEU A 17 0.75 4.61 -6.05
N TRP A 18 -0.01 5.60 -6.52
CA TRP A 18 0.43 6.52 -7.59
C TRP A 18 0.73 7.94 -7.12
N ARG A 19 0.18 8.39 -5.99
CA ARG A 19 0.35 9.76 -5.49
C ARG A 19 1.83 10.05 -5.22
N GLY A 20 2.31 11.18 -5.75
CA GLY A 20 3.71 11.60 -5.61
C GLY A 20 4.73 10.77 -6.40
N ARG A 21 4.29 9.83 -7.26
CA ARG A 21 5.18 8.96 -8.05
C ARG A 21 5.08 9.23 -9.54
N ASN A 22 6.20 9.14 -10.25
CA ASN A 22 6.23 9.28 -11.71
C ASN A 22 5.35 8.20 -12.35
N ARG A 23 4.45 8.59 -13.26
CA ARG A 23 3.39 7.66 -13.70
C ARG A 23 3.00 7.76 -15.16
N ILE A 24 2.78 6.61 -15.79
CA ILE A 24 2.15 6.47 -17.10
C ILE A 24 0.67 6.17 -16.88
N VAL A 25 -0.21 6.85 -17.61
CA VAL A 25 -1.65 6.63 -17.55
C VAL A 25 -2.17 6.37 -18.96
N CYS A 26 -2.74 5.20 -19.17
CA CYS A 26 -3.40 4.78 -20.40
C CYS A 26 -4.84 4.37 -20.08
N ASP A 27 -5.73 5.36 -20.10
CA ASP A 27 -7.13 5.16 -19.71
C ASP A 27 -8.07 5.96 -20.60
N ARG A 28 -8.95 5.27 -21.33
CA ARG A 28 -9.90 5.91 -22.22
C ARG A 28 -11.02 6.64 -21.47
N GLU A 29 -11.40 6.17 -20.29
CA GLU A 29 -12.40 6.87 -19.47
C GLU A 29 -11.83 8.24 -19.06
N LEU A 30 -10.55 8.30 -18.71
CA LEU A 30 -9.84 9.56 -18.42
C LEU A 30 -9.84 10.51 -19.62
N GLU A 31 -9.70 10.01 -20.86
CA GLU A 31 -9.80 10.85 -22.06
C GLU A 31 -11.20 11.49 -22.19
N GLY A 32 -12.25 10.73 -21.88
CA GLY A 32 -13.62 11.23 -21.83
C GLY A 32 -13.81 12.31 -20.75
N VAL A 33 -13.29 12.04 -19.55
CA VAL A 33 -13.31 12.95 -18.39
C VAL A 33 -12.58 14.27 -18.70
N LEU A 34 -11.38 14.20 -19.29
CA LEU A 34 -10.61 15.36 -19.73
C LEU A 34 -11.33 16.19 -20.79
N HIS A 35 -12.07 15.53 -21.68
CA HIS A 35 -12.81 16.21 -22.75
C HIS A 35 -14.07 16.88 -22.23
N ALA A 36 -14.82 16.22 -21.34
CA ALA A 36 -16.04 16.76 -20.73
C ALA A 36 -15.75 17.96 -19.82
N GLY A 37 -14.56 17.96 -19.20
CA GLY A 37 -14.23 18.90 -18.13
C GLY A 37 -14.88 18.47 -16.82
N VAL A 38 -14.15 18.61 -15.73
CA VAL A 38 -14.58 18.15 -14.41
C VAL A 38 -14.60 19.32 -13.44
N GLU A 39 -15.64 19.40 -12.63
CA GLU A 39 -15.76 20.39 -11.56
C GLU A 39 -15.81 19.71 -10.18
N GLY A 40 -15.52 20.49 -9.13
CA GLY A 40 -15.67 20.05 -7.74
C GLY A 40 -14.58 19.06 -7.28
N PRO A 41 -14.88 18.13 -6.35
CA PRO A 41 -13.88 17.22 -5.76
C PRO A 41 -13.17 16.32 -6.78
N LEU A 42 -13.85 15.94 -7.86
CA LEU A 42 -13.26 15.14 -8.93
C LEU A 42 -12.19 15.91 -9.72
N ALA A 43 -12.29 17.23 -9.79
CA ALA A 43 -11.26 18.08 -10.40
C ALA A 43 -9.96 18.08 -9.57
N VAL A 44 -10.06 17.93 -8.24
CA VAL A 44 -8.90 17.79 -7.35
C VAL A 44 -8.17 16.48 -7.63
N LEU A 45 -8.91 15.37 -7.69
CA LEU A 45 -8.35 14.06 -8.04
C LEU A 45 -7.69 14.09 -9.43
N LEU A 46 -8.34 14.72 -10.42
CA LEU A 46 -7.78 14.87 -11.76
C LEU A 46 -6.49 15.71 -11.76
N ALA A 47 -6.44 16.81 -11.01
CA ALA A 47 -5.26 17.66 -10.91
C ALA A 47 -4.10 16.98 -10.18
N GLU A 48 -4.38 16.09 -9.24
CA GLU A 48 -3.35 15.25 -8.61
C GLU A 48 -2.85 14.17 -9.55
N LEU A 49 -3.74 13.53 -10.31
CA LEU A 49 -3.36 12.50 -11.30
C LEU A 49 -2.53 13.10 -12.45
N ILE A 50 -2.94 14.27 -12.93
CA ILE A 50 -2.37 15.03 -14.07
C ILE A 50 -1.85 16.37 -13.52
N PRO A 51 -0.64 16.39 -12.93
CA PRO A 51 -0.08 17.58 -12.33
C PRO A 51 0.22 18.65 -13.38
N GLY A 52 0.02 19.91 -12.98
CA GLY A 52 0.47 21.08 -13.73
C GLY A 52 1.98 21.31 -13.60
N ASP A 53 2.46 22.40 -14.20
CA ASP A 53 3.88 22.77 -14.12
C ASP A 53 4.35 22.88 -12.67
N GLY A 54 5.49 22.27 -12.37
CA GLY A 54 6.12 22.32 -11.04
C GLY A 54 5.58 21.32 -10.03
N GLY A 55 4.79 20.32 -10.44
CA GLY A 55 4.45 19.18 -9.60
C GLY A 55 5.67 18.32 -9.25
N ASP A 56 5.67 17.73 -8.06
CA ASP A 56 6.78 16.88 -7.57
C ASP A 56 6.95 15.58 -8.38
N ALA A 57 5.89 15.14 -9.06
CA ALA A 57 5.87 13.92 -9.86
C ALA A 57 5.46 14.21 -11.29
N ARG A 58 6.10 13.52 -12.25
CA ARG A 58 5.75 13.61 -13.66
C ARG A 58 4.63 12.65 -14.02
N ALA A 59 3.77 13.07 -14.93
CA ALA A 59 2.77 12.21 -15.53
C ALA A 59 2.95 12.19 -17.06
N TRP A 60 2.83 11.00 -17.63
CA TRP A 60 2.68 10.79 -19.06
C TRP A 60 1.32 10.15 -19.31
N VAL A 61 0.51 10.76 -20.18
CA VAL A 61 -0.84 10.29 -20.48
C VAL A 61 -0.88 9.85 -21.95
N ALA A 62 -1.06 8.55 -22.16
CA ALA A 62 -1.25 7.96 -23.48
C ALA A 62 -2.74 8.01 -23.85
N LEU A 63 -3.06 8.66 -24.96
CA LEU A 63 -4.43 8.81 -25.45
C LEU A 63 -4.62 8.06 -26.77
N HIS A 64 -5.86 7.66 -27.04
CA HIS A 64 -6.21 6.92 -28.26
C HIS A 64 -6.23 7.81 -29.51
N ASN A 65 -6.11 9.14 -29.34
CA ASN A 65 -6.24 10.10 -30.41
C ASN A 65 -5.14 11.16 -30.31
N ASP A 66 -4.16 11.08 -31.21
CA ASP A 66 -3.00 11.99 -31.26
C ASP A 66 -3.40 13.46 -31.37
N ARG A 67 -4.51 13.76 -32.05
CA ARG A 67 -5.00 15.14 -32.16
C ARG A 67 -5.49 15.67 -30.82
N ARG A 68 -6.09 14.80 -30.00
CA ARG A 68 -6.48 15.16 -28.63
C ARG A 68 -5.25 15.26 -27.73
N ALA A 69 -4.30 14.34 -27.83
CA ALA A 69 -3.02 14.43 -27.12
C ALA A 69 -2.32 15.78 -27.38
N ALA A 70 -2.17 16.17 -28.64
CA ALA A 70 -1.59 17.46 -29.00
C ALA A 70 -2.40 18.68 -28.51
N SER A 71 -3.73 18.54 -28.36
CA SER A 71 -4.58 19.60 -27.80
C SER A 71 -4.39 19.71 -26.28
N PHE A 72 -4.37 18.57 -25.57
CA PHE A 72 -4.22 18.55 -24.12
C PHE A 72 -2.81 18.94 -23.67
N ALA A 73 -1.77 18.57 -24.43
CA ALA A 73 -0.39 19.01 -24.19
C ALA A 73 -0.24 20.54 -24.20
N ARG A 74 -1.08 21.26 -24.97
CA ARG A 74 -1.08 22.73 -24.96
C ARG A 74 -1.83 23.32 -23.77
N ALA A 75 -2.79 22.59 -23.23
CA ALA A 75 -3.63 23.03 -22.12
C ALA A 75 -3.01 22.72 -20.75
N HIS A 76 -2.15 21.70 -20.65
CA HIS A 76 -1.57 21.20 -19.42
C HIS A 76 -0.04 21.11 -19.57
N SER A 77 0.67 22.17 -19.22
CA SER A 77 2.11 22.28 -19.47
C SER A 77 2.99 21.35 -18.63
N GLY A 78 2.48 20.80 -17.52
CA GLY A 78 3.22 19.90 -16.63
C GLY A 78 3.03 18.40 -16.86
N THR A 79 2.16 18.00 -17.81
CA THR A 79 1.93 16.60 -18.15
C THR A 79 2.23 16.38 -19.63
N VAL A 80 2.92 15.28 -19.94
CA VAL A 80 3.21 14.91 -21.32
C VAL A 80 2.05 14.08 -21.86
N PHE A 81 1.43 14.52 -22.94
CA PHE A 81 0.38 13.76 -23.63
C PHE A 81 0.92 13.21 -24.93
N VAL A 82 0.76 11.90 -25.14
CA VAL A 82 1.20 11.21 -26.36
C VAL A 82 0.08 10.36 -26.96
N GLY A 83 0.28 9.95 -28.22
CA GLY A 83 -0.55 8.91 -28.82
C GLY A 83 -0.25 7.54 -28.21
N LEU A 84 -1.21 6.62 -28.30
CA LEU A 84 -1.05 5.25 -27.83
C LEU A 84 0.15 4.54 -28.52
N ASP A 85 0.38 4.84 -29.79
CA ASP A 85 1.50 4.28 -30.57
C ASP A 85 2.87 4.64 -29.97
N ASP A 86 2.98 5.81 -29.33
CA ASP A 86 4.20 6.31 -28.69
C ASP A 86 4.33 5.83 -27.23
N ALA A 87 3.29 5.19 -26.67
CA ALA A 87 3.29 4.76 -25.27
C ALA A 87 4.36 3.68 -24.99
N VAL A 88 4.67 2.85 -25.97
CA VAL A 88 5.71 1.81 -25.89
C VAL A 88 7.10 2.44 -25.73
N GLU A 89 7.38 3.53 -26.44
CA GLU A 89 8.63 4.28 -26.33
C GLU A 89 8.75 4.91 -24.93
N LEU A 90 7.66 5.54 -24.44
CA LEU A 90 7.63 6.08 -23.08
C LEU A 90 7.88 5.02 -22.01
N ALA A 91 7.23 3.86 -22.12
CA ALA A 91 7.42 2.76 -21.19
C ALA A 91 8.86 2.23 -21.17
N THR A 92 9.59 2.40 -22.28
CA THR A 92 10.97 1.97 -22.45
C THR A 92 11.97 3.00 -21.92
N GLU A 93 11.77 4.28 -22.20
CA GLU A 93 12.80 5.31 -22.01
C GLU A 93 12.66 6.08 -20.70
N GLU A 94 11.44 6.24 -20.19
CA GLU A 94 11.16 7.13 -19.07
C GLU A 94 11.34 6.47 -17.68
N ASP A 95 11.51 7.32 -16.67
CA ASP A 95 11.70 6.96 -15.26
C ASP A 95 10.38 6.82 -14.50
N TRP A 96 9.39 6.20 -15.15
CA TRP A 96 8.11 5.91 -14.52
C TRP A 96 8.26 4.89 -13.39
N GLN A 97 7.43 5.06 -12.36
CA GLN A 97 7.34 4.18 -11.19
C GLN A 97 5.99 3.46 -11.15
N VAL A 98 4.95 4.03 -11.74
CA VAL A 98 3.61 3.42 -11.76
C VAL A 98 3.02 3.51 -13.16
N ALA A 99 2.48 2.41 -13.67
CA ALA A 99 1.71 2.40 -14.91
C ALA A 99 0.25 2.06 -14.61
N LEU A 100 -0.68 2.91 -15.02
CA LEU A 100 -2.12 2.77 -14.82
C LEU A 100 -2.77 2.51 -16.18
N LEU A 101 -3.26 1.29 -16.41
CA LEU A 101 -3.80 0.85 -17.70
C LEU A 101 -5.25 0.40 -17.57
N ASN A 102 -6.06 0.77 -18.56
CA ASN A 102 -7.42 0.29 -18.74
C ASN A 102 -7.52 -0.53 -20.05
N LEU A 103 -7.93 -1.80 -19.95
CA LEU A 103 -7.96 -2.74 -21.09
C LEU A 103 -9.21 -2.61 -21.98
N ASP A 104 -10.27 -1.96 -21.51
CA ASP A 104 -11.64 -2.15 -22.05
C ASP A 104 -11.89 -1.66 -23.48
N ASP A 105 -10.93 -0.96 -24.08
CA ASP A 105 -11.18 -0.22 -25.31
C ASP A 105 -9.92 0.02 -26.14
N THR A 106 -8.85 -0.72 -25.82
CA THR A 106 -7.57 -0.63 -26.52
C THR A 106 -7.52 -1.72 -27.57
N ASP A 107 -7.03 -1.40 -28.78
CA ASP A 107 -6.80 -2.42 -29.79
C ASP A 107 -5.84 -3.47 -29.21
N PRO A 108 -6.21 -4.77 -29.14
CA PRO A 108 -5.45 -5.78 -28.41
C PRO A 108 -3.97 -5.78 -28.79
N GLY A 109 -3.67 -5.67 -30.09
CA GLY A 109 -2.29 -5.66 -30.57
C GLY A 109 -1.47 -4.43 -30.15
N SER A 110 -2.11 -3.29 -29.89
CA SER A 110 -1.41 -2.07 -29.46
C SER A 110 -1.10 -2.09 -27.97
N ILE A 111 -2.00 -2.64 -27.14
CA ILE A 111 -1.79 -2.73 -25.70
C ILE A 111 -0.91 -3.91 -25.30
N GLU A 112 -0.93 -5.02 -26.05
CA GLU A 112 -0.08 -6.18 -25.83
C GLU A 112 1.41 -5.78 -25.82
N GLY A 113 1.88 -5.05 -26.84
CA GLY A 113 3.26 -4.59 -26.89
C GLY A 113 3.64 -3.65 -25.74
N LEU A 114 2.70 -2.82 -25.28
CA LEU A 114 2.90 -1.98 -24.10
C LEU A 114 3.00 -2.81 -22.82
N LEU A 115 2.10 -3.79 -22.63
CA LEU A 115 2.09 -4.67 -21.46
C LEU A 115 3.36 -5.53 -21.37
N GLU A 116 3.86 -6.03 -22.51
CA GLU A 116 5.13 -6.76 -22.57
C GLU A 116 6.32 -5.92 -22.10
N ILE A 117 6.42 -4.66 -22.54
CA ILE A 117 7.49 -3.76 -22.09
C ILE A 117 7.32 -3.40 -20.62
N LEU A 118 6.10 -3.12 -20.18
CA LEU A 118 5.83 -2.81 -18.79
C LEU A 118 6.15 -3.99 -17.86
N SER A 119 5.88 -5.23 -18.29
CA SER A 119 6.20 -6.42 -17.50
C SER A 119 7.71 -6.65 -17.40
N GLU A 120 8.45 -6.53 -18.50
CA GLU A 120 9.92 -6.61 -18.50
C GLU A 120 10.52 -5.58 -17.54
N ARG A 121 10.03 -4.34 -17.61
CA ARG A 121 10.53 -3.24 -16.76
C ARG A 121 10.14 -3.39 -15.29
N ALA A 122 8.94 -3.89 -15.00
CA ALA A 122 8.53 -4.17 -13.63
C ALA A 122 9.32 -5.34 -13.01
N GLU A 123 9.77 -6.31 -13.82
CA GLU A 123 10.65 -7.38 -13.36
C GLU A 123 12.08 -6.88 -13.06
N ASP A 124 12.59 -5.96 -13.89
CA ASP A 124 13.93 -5.40 -13.73
C ASP A 124 14.04 -4.42 -12.55
N ASP A 125 12.97 -3.70 -12.22
CA ASP A 125 12.92 -2.72 -11.14
C ASP A 125 11.75 -2.96 -10.19
N PRO A 126 12.00 -3.50 -8.97
CA PRO A 126 10.94 -3.83 -8.01
C PRO A 126 10.22 -2.58 -7.46
N THR A 127 10.77 -1.38 -7.66
CA THR A 127 10.12 -0.14 -7.28
C THR A 127 9.03 0.27 -8.29
N ARG A 128 8.93 -0.41 -9.43
CA ARG A 128 7.88 -0.19 -10.41
C ARG A 128 6.63 -0.99 -10.08
N SER A 129 5.48 -0.45 -10.44
CA SER A 129 4.18 -1.10 -10.25
C SER A 129 3.33 -0.91 -11.49
N VAL A 130 2.64 -1.97 -11.90
CA VAL A 130 1.74 -1.97 -13.05
C VAL A 130 0.35 -2.29 -12.53
N ILE A 131 -0.60 -1.41 -12.82
CA ILE A 131 -1.99 -1.55 -12.40
C ILE A 131 -2.84 -1.64 -13.66
N VAL A 132 -3.52 -2.77 -13.81
CA VAL A 132 -4.32 -3.08 -14.99
C VAL A 132 -5.78 -3.18 -14.56
N THR A 133 -6.66 -2.46 -15.23
CA THR A 133 -8.09 -2.49 -14.97
C THR A 133 -8.85 -3.03 -16.17
N GLN A 134 -9.88 -3.83 -15.89
CA GLN A 134 -10.85 -4.29 -16.87
C GLN A 134 -12.26 -4.16 -16.28
N THR A 135 -13.16 -3.50 -17.00
CA THR A 135 -14.57 -3.33 -16.65
C THR A 135 -15.32 -4.63 -16.86
N CYS A 136 -16.15 -5.00 -15.89
CA CYS A 136 -16.97 -6.19 -15.99
C CYS A 136 -18.09 -6.01 -17.00
N GLY A 137 -18.17 -6.94 -17.95
CA GLY A 137 -19.25 -7.02 -18.94
C GLY A 137 -20.51 -7.68 -18.39
N HIS A 138 -21.09 -8.58 -19.19
CA HIS A 138 -22.24 -9.41 -18.78
C HIS A 138 -21.80 -10.67 -18.04
N ASP A 139 -20.54 -11.10 -18.24
CA ASP A 139 -19.93 -12.27 -17.64
C ASP A 139 -18.72 -11.83 -16.81
N GLU A 140 -18.93 -11.82 -15.48
CA GLU A 140 -17.89 -11.43 -14.51
C GLU A 140 -16.79 -12.48 -14.42
N ASP A 141 -17.15 -13.76 -14.56
CA ASP A 141 -16.19 -14.86 -14.47
C ASP A 141 -15.26 -14.83 -15.68
N GLU A 142 -15.79 -14.62 -16.88
CA GLU A 142 -14.98 -14.46 -18.10
C GLU A 142 -14.04 -13.26 -18.01
N THR A 143 -14.52 -12.12 -17.49
CA THR A 143 -13.69 -10.92 -17.31
C THR A 143 -12.54 -11.18 -16.33
N TYR A 144 -12.83 -11.86 -15.21
CA TYR A 144 -11.82 -12.23 -14.23
C TYR A 144 -10.78 -13.19 -14.82
N GLU A 145 -11.22 -14.23 -15.54
CA GLU A 145 -10.34 -15.23 -16.16
C GLU A 145 -9.40 -14.58 -17.18
N GLN A 146 -9.90 -13.66 -18.02
CA GLN A 146 -9.08 -12.92 -18.98
C GLN A 146 -8.02 -12.06 -18.28
N LEU A 147 -8.40 -11.30 -17.25
CA LEU A 147 -7.44 -10.47 -16.51
C LEU A 147 -6.41 -11.35 -15.78
N ALA A 148 -6.84 -12.46 -15.18
CA ALA A 148 -5.95 -13.39 -14.50
C ALA A 148 -4.96 -14.05 -15.45
N GLU A 149 -5.39 -14.43 -16.66
CA GLU A 149 -4.51 -14.95 -17.72
C GLU A 149 -3.44 -13.93 -18.10
N VAL A 150 -3.82 -12.66 -18.32
CA VAL A 150 -2.85 -11.59 -18.62
C VAL A 150 -1.85 -11.39 -17.47
N VAL A 151 -2.30 -11.41 -16.22
CA VAL A 151 -1.43 -11.26 -15.04
C VAL A 151 -0.48 -12.45 -14.91
N GLU A 152 -0.98 -13.68 -15.04
CA GLU A 152 -0.19 -14.90 -14.94
C GLU A 152 0.83 -15.02 -16.08
N GLU A 153 0.42 -14.73 -17.32
CA GLU A 153 1.27 -14.88 -18.50
C GLU A 153 2.38 -13.83 -18.55
N LEU A 154 2.05 -12.55 -18.33
CA LEU A 154 2.99 -11.45 -18.53
C LEU A 154 3.78 -11.10 -17.27
N PHE A 155 3.16 -11.17 -16.09
CA PHE A 155 3.75 -10.67 -14.84
C PHE A 155 4.10 -11.80 -13.85
N GLY A 156 3.48 -12.97 -14.01
CA GLY A 156 3.72 -14.16 -13.18
C GLY A 156 3.08 -14.12 -11.80
N ASP A 157 3.04 -12.97 -11.13
CA ASP A 157 2.36 -12.76 -9.86
C ASP A 157 1.69 -11.37 -9.82
N GLY A 158 0.54 -11.30 -9.16
CA GLY A 158 -0.26 -10.08 -9.05
C GLY A 158 -1.52 -10.33 -8.24
N ARG A 159 -2.07 -9.25 -7.67
CA ARG A 159 -3.29 -9.32 -6.88
C ARG A 159 -4.45 -8.65 -7.60
N ILE A 160 -5.56 -9.37 -7.73
CA ILE A 160 -6.77 -8.87 -8.38
C ILE A 160 -7.79 -8.46 -7.31
N TYR A 161 -8.29 -7.23 -7.44
CA TYR A 161 -9.32 -6.64 -6.61
C TYR A 161 -10.60 -6.47 -7.42
N GLY A 162 -11.76 -6.73 -6.80
CA GLY A 162 -13.06 -6.47 -7.40
C GLY A 162 -13.65 -5.15 -6.92
N LEU A 163 -13.95 -4.24 -7.83
CA LEU A 163 -14.73 -3.03 -7.54
C LEU A 163 -16.22 -3.38 -7.60
N THR A 164 -16.92 -3.30 -6.48
CA THR A 164 -18.37 -3.52 -6.41
C THR A 164 -19.08 -2.28 -5.86
N ARG A 165 -20.30 -2.05 -6.34
CA ARG A 165 -21.20 -1.07 -5.75
C ARG A 165 -22.23 -1.81 -4.89
N PRO A 166 -22.12 -1.78 -3.55
CA PRO A 166 -23.14 -2.37 -2.72
C PRO A 166 -24.47 -1.64 -2.97
N GLY A 167 -25.49 -2.39 -3.38
CA GLY A 167 -26.86 -1.91 -3.42
C GLY A 167 -27.42 -1.86 -2.00
N MET A 168 -26.95 -0.93 -1.17
CA MET A 168 -27.53 -0.74 0.16
C MET A 168 -28.81 0.10 0.05
N LEU A 169 -29.94 -0.55 0.31
CA LEU A 169 -31.19 0.10 0.66
C LEU A 169 -31.44 -0.21 2.14
N ALA A 170 -31.41 0.81 2.99
CA ALA A 170 -31.79 0.67 4.39
C ALA A 170 -33.23 1.15 4.55
N PHE A 171 -34.12 0.24 4.94
CA PHE A 171 -35.46 0.58 5.41
C PHE A 171 -35.40 0.61 6.93
N TYR A 172 -35.78 1.76 7.50
CA TYR A 172 -35.93 1.89 8.94
C TYR A 172 -37.42 1.77 9.25
N ASP A 173 -37.82 0.66 9.87
CA ASP A 173 -39.16 0.55 10.45
C ASP A 173 -39.17 1.35 11.75
N PHE A 174 -39.94 2.45 11.77
CA PHE A 174 -40.13 3.29 12.95
C PHE A 174 -41.28 2.81 13.84
N GLY A 175 -41.79 1.60 13.58
CA GLY A 175 -42.99 1.05 14.21
C GLY A 175 -44.27 1.61 13.57
N PRO A 176 -45.44 1.11 14.00
CA PRO A 176 -46.71 1.66 13.55
C PRO A 176 -46.79 3.14 13.90
N VAL A 177 -47.24 3.97 12.96
CA VAL A 177 -47.63 5.35 13.26
C VAL A 177 -48.73 5.25 14.31
N LEU A 178 -48.39 5.57 15.56
CA LEU A 178 -49.37 5.67 16.63
C LEU A 178 -50.35 6.76 16.19
N GLU A 179 -51.50 6.35 15.68
CA GLU A 179 -52.65 7.24 15.62
C GLU A 179 -52.84 7.71 17.05
N LEU A 180 -52.56 8.99 17.28
CA LEU A 180 -52.84 9.68 18.53
C LEU A 180 -54.35 9.59 18.77
N GLU A 181 -54.81 8.48 19.33
CA GLU A 181 -56.09 8.39 20.02
C GLU A 181 -55.98 9.26 21.27
N LEU A 182 -56.11 10.56 21.04
CA LEU A 182 -56.53 11.53 22.03
C LEU A 182 -57.96 11.17 22.43
N GLU A 183 -58.14 10.16 23.28
CA GLU A 183 -59.30 10.07 24.17
C GLU A 183 -59.26 8.84 25.10
N GLY A 184 -59.30 9.11 26.40
CA GLY A 184 -59.99 8.23 27.35
C GLY A 184 -59.10 7.59 28.41
N GLY A 185 -59.09 8.20 29.60
CA GLY A 185 -58.33 7.73 30.75
C GLY A 185 -58.68 6.30 31.19
N GLY A 186 -57.64 5.58 31.58
CA GLY A 186 -57.73 4.30 32.26
C GLY A 186 -56.48 4.09 33.10
N GLU A 187 -56.58 4.35 34.41
CA GLU A 187 -55.61 3.91 35.40
C GLU A 187 -55.52 2.38 35.37
N GLY A 188 -54.35 1.84 35.04
CA GLY A 188 -54.16 0.39 34.95
C GLY A 188 -52.70 0.00 34.76
N GLY A 189 -52.01 -0.20 35.88
CA GLY A 189 -50.57 -0.49 36.00
C GLY A 189 -49.97 -1.58 35.12
N GLY A 190 -48.65 -1.49 34.97
CA GLY A 190 -47.78 -2.57 34.53
C GLY A 190 -46.64 -2.06 33.66
N GLU A 191 -45.55 -1.63 34.29
CA GLU A 191 -44.25 -1.42 33.64
C GLU A 191 -43.84 -2.68 32.87
N ALA A 192 -43.86 -2.58 31.55
CA ALA A 192 -43.00 -3.36 30.69
C ALA A 192 -42.48 -2.38 29.63
N ASP A 193 -41.23 -1.94 29.80
CA ASP A 193 -40.44 -1.30 28.75
C ASP A 193 -40.41 -2.25 27.56
N ALA A 194 -41.37 -2.09 26.65
CA ALA A 194 -41.37 -2.76 25.36
C ALA A 194 -40.35 -2.03 24.50
N GLU A 195 -39.09 -2.43 24.64
CA GLU A 195 -37.99 -2.06 23.75
C GLU A 195 -38.46 -2.33 22.31
N VAL A 196 -38.69 -1.27 21.53
CA VAL A 196 -39.03 -1.38 20.11
C VAL A 196 -37.77 -1.89 19.41
N GLY A 197 -37.67 -3.20 19.25
CA GLY A 197 -36.60 -3.85 18.52
C GLY A 197 -36.63 -3.39 17.07
N ILE A 198 -35.62 -2.63 16.66
CA ILE A 198 -35.41 -2.29 15.26
C ILE A 198 -35.09 -3.60 14.53
N GLU A 199 -36.05 -4.15 13.80
CA GLU A 199 -35.84 -5.34 12.98
C GLU A 199 -35.22 -4.90 11.65
N VAL A 200 -33.91 -5.12 11.50
CA VAL A 200 -33.18 -4.82 10.27
C VAL A 200 -33.36 -5.99 9.30
N ASP A 201 -34.19 -5.80 8.29
CA ASP A 201 -34.38 -6.77 7.20
C ASP A 201 -33.14 -6.79 6.28
N ASN A 202 -32.26 -7.77 6.50
CA ASN A 202 -31.08 -8.02 5.67
C ASN A 202 -31.37 -8.90 4.43
N THR A 203 -32.63 -9.19 4.11
CA THR A 203 -32.99 -10.20 3.08
C THR A 203 -33.10 -9.67 1.64
N LEU A 204 -32.85 -8.37 1.41
CA LEU A 204 -33.04 -7.72 0.10
C LEU A 204 -31.77 -7.46 -0.74
N GLY A 205 -30.63 -8.08 -0.42
CA GLY A 205 -29.45 -8.07 -1.27
C GLY A 205 -29.22 -9.42 -1.94
N THR A 206 -29.02 -9.47 -3.26
CA THR A 206 -28.48 -10.67 -3.92
C THR A 206 -27.24 -11.16 -3.18
N PRO A 207 -27.10 -12.46 -2.89
CA PRO A 207 -26.07 -12.99 -1.98
C PRO A 207 -24.62 -12.83 -2.51
N THR A 208 -24.45 -12.44 -3.77
CA THR A 208 -23.16 -12.19 -4.39
C THR A 208 -23.04 -10.72 -4.83
N PRO A 209 -21.98 -10.01 -4.41
CA PRO A 209 -21.73 -8.66 -4.90
C PRO A 209 -21.50 -8.72 -6.41
N ARG A 210 -22.20 -7.86 -7.15
CA ARG A 210 -21.96 -7.69 -8.59
C ARG A 210 -20.74 -6.81 -8.78
N PHE A 211 -19.71 -7.26 -9.50
CA PHE A 211 -18.53 -6.45 -9.76
C PHE A 211 -18.74 -5.54 -10.97
N GLU A 212 -18.31 -4.30 -10.86
CA GLU A 212 -18.30 -3.32 -11.97
C GLU A 212 -16.97 -3.34 -12.74
N ALA A 213 -15.87 -3.67 -12.08
CA ALA A 213 -14.54 -3.81 -12.69
C ALA A 213 -13.64 -4.69 -11.83
N PHE A 214 -12.64 -5.31 -12.46
CA PHE A 214 -11.51 -5.94 -11.79
C PHE A 214 -10.24 -5.09 -11.99
N ILE A 215 -9.44 -4.99 -10.93
CA ILE A 215 -8.21 -4.20 -10.91
C ILE A 215 -7.08 -5.14 -10.46
N ALA A 216 -6.16 -5.46 -11.36
CA ALA A 216 -4.94 -6.18 -11.04
C ALA A 216 -3.83 -5.19 -10.63
N VAL A 217 -3.16 -5.46 -9.52
CA VAL A 217 -1.98 -4.72 -9.07
C VAL A 217 -0.79 -5.67 -9.08
N VAL A 218 0.24 -5.28 -9.85
CA VAL A 218 1.51 -5.99 -9.99
C VAL A 218 2.63 -5.09 -9.48
N GLY A 219 3.49 -5.61 -8.61
CA GLY A 219 4.65 -4.90 -8.08
C GLY A 219 4.89 -5.15 -6.59
N ALA A 220 5.95 -4.56 -6.04
CA ALA A 220 6.35 -4.80 -4.65
C ALA A 220 5.38 -4.20 -3.60
N SER A 221 4.66 -3.14 -3.96
CA SER A 221 3.69 -2.49 -3.09
C SER A 221 2.27 -2.89 -3.49
N LEU A 222 1.64 -3.75 -2.68
CA LEU A 222 0.25 -4.13 -2.84
C LEU A 222 -0.63 -3.33 -1.88
N PRO A 223 -1.85 -2.93 -2.29
CA PRO A 223 -2.86 -2.43 -1.36
C PRO A 223 -3.12 -3.44 -0.24
N GLY A 224 -3.54 -2.92 0.92
CA GLY A 224 -3.89 -3.74 2.08
C GLY A 224 -4.93 -4.83 1.75
N GLU A 225 -4.87 -5.93 2.50
CA GLU A 225 -5.86 -7.00 2.40
C GLU A 225 -7.21 -6.58 2.99
N GLY A 226 -8.30 -7.05 2.38
CA GLY A 226 -9.65 -6.86 2.88
C GLY A 226 -10.52 -5.94 2.04
N VAL A 227 -11.58 -5.42 2.66
CA VAL A 227 -12.57 -4.56 2.01
C VAL A 227 -12.21 -3.10 2.27
N THR A 228 -11.99 -2.33 1.20
CA THR A 228 -11.79 -0.88 1.28
C THR A 228 -13.05 -0.17 0.81
N PHE A 229 -13.60 0.70 1.65
CA PHE A 229 -14.74 1.54 1.28
C PHE A 229 -14.22 2.86 0.73
N VAL A 230 -14.61 3.17 -0.51
CA VAL A 230 -14.27 4.44 -1.17
C VAL A 230 -15.50 5.33 -1.15
N GLU A 231 -15.41 6.43 -0.42
CA GLU A 231 -16.48 7.44 -0.39
C GLU A 231 -16.39 8.31 -1.64
N LEU A 232 -17.33 8.12 -2.56
CA LEU A 232 -17.46 8.95 -3.74
C LEU A 232 -18.23 10.24 -3.42
N PRO A 233 -17.84 11.39 -3.99
CA PRO A 233 -18.60 12.62 -3.82
C PRO A 233 -20.05 12.42 -4.27
N SER A 234 -20.98 12.74 -3.37
CA SER A 234 -22.41 12.68 -3.67
C SER A 234 -22.71 13.58 -4.89
N PRO A 235 -23.57 13.16 -5.84
CA PRO A 235 -24.04 14.09 -6.85
C PRO A 235 -24.55 15.35 -6.15
N ALA A 236 -24.02 16.51 -6.53
CA ALA A 236 -24.71 17.74 -6.22
C ALA A 236 -26.14 17.57 -6.74
N PRO A 237 -27.18 17.82 -5.92
CA PRO A 237 -28.54 17.64 -6.36
C PRO A 237 -28.75 18.56 -7.58
N ASP A 238 -29.16 17.97 -8.71
CA ASP A 238 -29.60 18.67 -9.93
C ASP A 238 -30.96 19.37 -9.68
N GLY A 239 -31.06 20.10 -8.58
CA GLY A 239 -32.16 20.99 -8.26
C GLY A 239 -31.80 22.43 -8.65
N PRO A 240 -32.74 23.22 -9.19
CA PRO A 240 -32.52 24.64 -9.37
C PRO A 240 -32.19 25.25 -7.99
N ARG A 241 -30.96 25.78 -7.84
CA ARG A 241 -30.55 26.59 -6.69
C ARG A 241 -31.52 27.77 -6.57
N GLU A 242 -32.52 27.67 -5.70
CA GLU A 242 -33.23 28.85 -5.23
C GLU A 242 -32.20 29.75 -4.55
N VAL A 243 -32.02 30.94 -5.11
CA VAL A 243 -31.09 31.94 -4.63
C VAL A 243 -31.54 32.37 -3.24
N ALA A 244 -30.95 31.77 -2.21
CA ALA A 244 -31.15 32.18 -0.83
C ALA A 244 -30.72 33.64 -0.67
N ALA A 245 -31.54 34.40 0.05
CA ALA A 245 -31.38 35.83 0.23
C ALA A 245 -30.03 36.21 0.86
N PRO A 246 -29.53 37.46 0.66
CA PRO A 246 -28.13 37.85 0.94
C PRO A 246 -27.73 37.95 2.43
N GLY A 247 -28.42 37.26 3.34
CA GLY A 247 -28.21 37.33 4.79
C GLY A 247 -27.83 36.01 5.47
N THR A 248 -28.04 34.85 4.84
CA THR A 248 -27.78 33.52 5.47
C THR A 248 -26.41 32.93 5.13
N ALA A 249 -25.79 33.39 4.04
CA ALA A 249 -24.53 32.85 3.52
C ALA A 249 -23.33 32.98 4.48
N ARG A 250 -23.36 33.91 5.46
CA ARG A 250 -22.24 34.12 6.39
C ARG A 250 -22.25 33.14 7.58
N ALA A 251 -23.43 32.72 8.03
CA ALA A 251 -23.56 31.73 9.10
C ALA A 251 -23.23 30.32 8.59
N GLU A 252 -23.69 29.97 7.39
CA GLU A 252 -23.37 28.68 6.74
C GLU A 252 -21.86 28.53 6.47
N THR A 253 -21.13 29.61 6.16
CA THR A 253 -19.67 29.55 5.99
C THR A 253 -18.91 29.32 7.30
N GLU A 254 -19.42 29.81 8.43
CA GLU A 254 -18.80 29.60 9.74
C GLU A 254 -19.08 28.18 10.26
N GLU A 255 -20.30 27.67 10.06
CA GLU A 255 -20.65 26.28 10.37
C GLU A 255 -19.87 25.28 9.51
N LEU A 256 -19.73 25.55 8.21
CA LEU A 256 -18.89 24.72 7.32
C LEU A 256 -17.40 24.78 7.69
N ALA A 257 -16.91 25.92 8.17
CA ALA A 257 -15.54 26.03 8.66
C ALA A 257 -15.34 25.23 9.96
N ALA A 258 -16.32 25.27 10.87
CA ALA A 258 -16.30 24.49 12.11
C ALA A 258 -16.36 22.97 11.83
N LEU A 259 -17.21 22.53 10.90
CA LEU A 259 -17.30 21.12 10.50
C LEU A 259 -16.02 20.64 9.81
N ARG A 260 -15.38 21.47 8.98
CA ARG A 260 -14.07 21.16 8.40
C ARG A 260 -12.96 21.05 9.44
N ALA A 261 -12.98 21.93 10.45
CA ALA A 261 -12.04 21.85 11.56
C ALA A 261 -12.24 20.55 12.37
N GLN A 262 -13.49 20.17 12.65
CA GLN A 262 -13.82 18.92 13.34
C GLN A 262 -13.43 17.68 12.52
N LEU A 263 -13.62 17.70 11.19
CA LEU A 263 -13.18 16.62 10.30
C LEU A 263 -11.65 16.50 10.31
N ALA A 264 -10.93 17.61 10.19
CA ALA A 264 -9.46 17.62 10.22
C ALA A 264 -8.89 17.17 11.58
N GLU A 265 -9.60 17.43 12.67
CA GLU A 265 -9.24 16.94 14.00
C GLU A 265 -9.53 15.43 14.14
N ALA A 266 -10.67 14.96 13.62
CA ALA A 266 -11.00 13.54 13.59
C ALA A 266 -10.00 12.73 12.73
N GLN A 267 -9.58 13.28 11.59
CA GLN A 267 -8.54 12.69 10.73
C GLN A 267 -7.21 12.58 11.45
N ARG A 268 -6.76 13.66 12.11
CA ARG A 268 -5.53 13.64 12.94
C ARG A 268 -5.57 12.59 14.05
N ARG A 269 -6.72 12.42 14.73
CA ARG A 269 -6.89 11.36 15.74
C ARG A 269 -6.85 9.97 15.10
N GLY A 270 -7.44 9.79 13.92
CA GLY A 270 -7.39 8.55 13.16
C GLY A 270 -5.96 8.15 12.78
N ASP A 271 -5.19 9.10 12.26
CA ASP A 271 -3.79 8.90 11.88
C ASP A 271 -2.93 8.55 13.10
N MET A 272 -3.12 9.25 14.24
CA MET A 272 -2.45 8.91 15.50
C MET A 272 -2.77 7.49 15.96
N HIS A 273 -4.03 7.05 15.89
CA HIS A 273 -4.40 5.66 16.22
C HIS A 273 -3.84 4.63 15.23
N ALA A 274 -3.65 4.99 13.96
CA ALA A 274 -3.01 4.12 12.99
C ALA A 274 -1.52 3.92 13.31
N ILE A 275 -0.82 5.02 13.64
CA ILE A 275 0.59 4.98 14.08
C ILE A 275 0.72 4.19 15.39
N GLU A 276 -0.16 4.40 16.37
CA GLU A 276 -0.19 3.64 17.63
C GLU A 276 -0.37 2.13 17.37
N ARG A 277 -1.30 1.75 16.48
CA ARG A 277 -1.51 0.35 16.12
C ARG A 277 -0.29 -0.25 15.42
N GLN A 278 0.34 0.49 14.51
CA GLN A 278 1.56 0.03 13.85
C GLN A 278 2.70 -0.18 14.85
N ALA A 279 2.91 0.76 15.78
CA ALA A 279 3.92 0.63 16.84
C ALA A 279 3.65 -0.58 17.77
N GLN A 280 2.38 -0.88 18.07
CA GLN A 280 2.00 -2.07 18.84
C GLN A 280 2.27 -3.38 18.05
N LEU A 281 2.03 -3.40 16.74
CA LEU A 281 2.35 -4.55 15.89
C LEU A 281 3.86 -4.79 15.81
N GLU A 282 4.66 -3.73 15.64
CA GLU A 282 6.13 -3.82 15.66
C GLU A 282 6.67 -4.33 17.01
N GLN A 283 6.06 -3.92 18.13
CA GLN A 283 6.40 -4.46 19.45
C GLN A 283 6.05 -5.95 19.61
N LEU A 284 4.93 -6.39 19.03
CA LEU A 284 4.56 -7.81 19.02
C LEU A 284 5.51 -8.64 18.17
N GLU A 285 5.88 -8.16 16.98
CA GLU A 285 6.86 -8.82 16.10
C GLU A 285 8.23 -8.95 16.80
N GLN A 286 8.72 -7.87 17.42
CA GLN A 286 9.96 -7.91 18.22
C GLN A 286 9.88 -8.90 19.39
N ALA A 287 8.72 -9.04 20.03
CA ALA A 287 8.53 -10.00 21.11
C ALA A 287 8.52 -11.45 20.58
N GLU A 288 7.89 -11.71 19.43
CA GLU A 288 7.87 -13.01 18.77
C GLU A 288 9.27 -13.44 18.33
N ASP A 289 10.04 -12.54 17.72
CA ASP A 289 11.45 -12.78 17.36
C ASP A 289 12.31 -13.11 18.58
N ARG A 290 12.07 -12.42 19.71
CA ARG A 290 12.78 -12.69 20.95
C ARG A 290 12.44 -14.08 21.50
N ILE A 291 11.17 -14.50 21.40
CA ILE A 291 10.74 -15.85 21.81
C ILE A 291 11.37 -16.92 20.91
N ALA A 292 11.42 -16.71 19.60
CA ALA A 292 12.05 -17.62 18.65
C ALA A 292 13.55 -17.79 18.96
N ASN A 293 14.27 -16.68 19.14
CA ASN A 293 15.69 -16.67 19.50
C ASN A 293 15.97 -17.39 20.83
N LEU A 294 15.14 -17.17 21.85
CA LEU A 294 15.24 -17.88 23.13
C LEU A 294 14.95 -19.39 22.98
N GLY A 295 14.01 -19.75 22.10
CA GLY A 295 13.70 -21.14 21.76
C GLY A 295 14.88 -21.87 21.11
N ASP A 296 15.57 -21.21 20.18
CA ASP A 296 16.76 -21.74 19.52
C ASP A 296 17.94 -21.88 20.49
N ALA A 297 18.18 -20.87 21.34
CA ALA A 297 19.20 -20.94 22.38
C ALA A 297 18.96 -22.09 23.39
N LEU A 298 17.69 -22.36 23.74
CA LEU A 298 17.33 -23.52 24.57
C LEU A 298 17.56 -24.86 23.86
N ARG A 299 17.33 -24.92 22.54
CA ARG A 299 17.60 -26.13 21.74
C ARG A 299 19.09 -26.43 21.69
N GLU A 300 19.91 -25.42 21.42
CA GLU A 300 21.38 -25.52 21.39
C GLU A 300 21.96 -25.92 22.76
N ALA A 301 21.44 -25.35 23.86
CA ALA A 301 21.83 -25.72 25.22
C ALA A 301 21.51 -27.19 25.55
N ARG A 302 20.41 -27.75 25.00
CA ARG A 302 20.05 -29.16 25.17
C ARG A 302 20.93 -30.09 24.33
N GLU A 303 21.25 -29.71 23.09
CA GLU A 303 22.10 -30.51 22.21
C GLU A 303 23.54 -30.58 22.73
N SER A 304 24.08 -29.46 23.22
CA SER A 304 25.39 -29.40 23.87
C SER A 304 25.45 -30.21 25.18
N SER A 305 24.36 -30.23 25.96
CA SER A 305 24.24 -31.07 27.16
C SER A 305 24.09 -32.57 26.83
N GLY A 306 23.34 -32.91 25.77
CA GLY A 306 23.11 -34.28 25.32
C GLY A 306 24.31 -34.95 24.62
N SER A 307 25.18 -34.17 23.98
CA SER A 307 26.39 -34.67 23.32
C SER A 307 27.51 -35.07 24.31
N SER A 308 27.40 -34.67 25.59
CA SER A 308 28.34 -35.05 26.66
C SER A 308 27.98 -36.36 27.38
N ALA A 309 27.27 -37.29 26.72
CA ALA A 309 27.19 -38.67 27.21
C ALA A 309 28.52 -39.38 26.91
N PRO A 310 29.34 -39.74 27.92
CA PRO A 310 30.59 -40.43 27.68
C PRO A 310 30.28 -41.82 27.12
N ASN A 311 30.76 -42.06 25.90
CA ASN A 311 30.78 -43.37 25.28
C ASN A 311 31.60 -44.31 26.18
N ARG A 312 30.91 -45.04 27.06
CA ARG A 312 31.48 -45.91 28.09
C ARG A 312 31.70 -47.30 27.52
N ASP A 313 32.34 -47.36 26.36
CA ASP A 313 32.96 -48.57 25.85
C ASP A 313 34.48 -48.37 25.96
N LEU A 314 35.06 -49.02 26.97
CA LEU A 314 36.32 -49.76 26.89
C LEU A 314 36.74 -50.20 28.29
N SER A 315 36.37 -51.46 28.56
CA SER A 315 37.13 -52.39 29.37
C SER A 315 38.65 -52.28 29.16
N GLY A 316 39.41 -52.28 30.25
CA GLY A 316 40.72 -52.94 30.27
C GLY A 316 41.95 -52.06 30.53
N ASP A 317 42.44 -52.20 31.76
CA ASP A 317 43.85 -52.41 32.11
C ASP A 317 44.80 -51.21 32.37
N ARG A 318 44.98 -50.99 33.68
CA ARG A 318 46.22 -50.77 34.45
C ARG A 318 47.25 -49.72 34.04
N ALA A 319 47.44 -48.85 35.04
CA ALA A 319 48.71 -48.55 35.71
C ALA A 319 49.64 -47.51 35.09
N GLY A 320 49.62 -46.33 35.74
CA GLY A 320 50.81 -45.54 36.02
C GLY A 320 51.11 -44.46 34.99
N VAL A 321 50.98 -43.21 35.40
CA VAL A 321 52.04 -42.18 35.34
C VAL A 321 51.52 -40.94 36.05
N LEU A 322 52.27 -40.52 37.06
CA LEU A 322 52.15 -39.24 37.76
C LEU A 322 52.80 -38.16 36.89
N GLY A 323 52.06 -37.09 36.62
CA GLY A 323 52.50 -35.91 35.86
C GLY A 323 51.26 -35.31 35.20
N GLY A 324 50.56 -34.34 35.79
CA GLY A 324 51.14 -33.06 36.20
C GLY A 324 50.98 -32.06 35.06
N ASP A 325 49.75 -31.87 34.58
CA ASP A 325 49.25 -30.58 34.10
C ASP A 325 47.73 -30.68 33.94
N GLN A 326 47.00 -30.45 35.03
CA GLN A 326 45.56 -30.22 34.95
C GLN A 326 45.36 -28.82 34.38
N ALA A 327 45.45 -28.72 33.06
CA ALA A 327 44.76 -27.69 32.31
C ALA A 327 43.28 -27.82 32.68
N ARG A 328 42.86 -26.96 33.59
CA ARG A 328 41.47 -26.71 33.95
C ARG A 328 40.71 -26.51 32.65
N GLY A 329 39.90 -27.50 32.29
CA GLY A 329 38.94 -27.39 31.22
C GLY A 329 38.02 -26.23 31.54
N ASP A 330 38.22 -25.13 30.83
CA ASP A 330 37.47 -23.88 30.90
C ASP A 330 36.13 -24.06 30.16
N GLY A 331 35.45 -25.18 30.44
CA GLY A 331 34.07 -25.40 30.05
C GLY A 331 33.18 -24.93 31.19
N PRO A 332 32.06 -24.24 30.90
CA PRO A 332 31.13 -23.84 31.94
C PRO A 332 30.75 -25.08 32.74
N ARG A 333 30.87 -24.99 34.06
CA ARG A 333 30.57 -26.13 34.93
C ARG A 333 29.13 -26.54 34.64
N LEU A 334 28.84 -27.85 34.61
CA LEU A 334 27.48 -28.36 34.40
C LEU A 334 26.45 -27.64 35.30
N ASP A 335 26.86 -27.27 36.51
CA ASP A 335 26.07 -26.49 37.46
C ASP A 335 25.70 -25.08 36.94
N GLU A 336 26.59 -24.41 36.21
CA GLU A 336 26.34 -23.09 35.58
C GLU A 336 25.38 -23.22 34.40
N VAL A 337 25.50 -24.27 33.60
CA VAL A 337 24.59 -24.55 32.48
C VAL A 337 23.18 -24.88 33.01
N LEU A 338 23.09 -25.69 34.06
CA LEU A 338 21.81 -26.03 34.70
C LEU A 338 21.18 -24.81 35.40
N ALA A 339 21.98 -23.95 36.04
CA ALA A 339 21.50 -22.71 36.63
C ALA A 339 20.97 -21.75 35.55
N ARG A 340 21.67 -21.65 34.41
CA ARG A 340 21.23 -20.84 33.27
C ARG A 340 19.93 -21.39 32.67
N GLU A 341 19.81 -22.70 32.49
CA GLU A 341 18.58 -23.32 32.00
C GLU A 341 17.40 -23.08 32.96
N GLN A 342 17.62 -23.19 34.28
CA GLN A 342 16.57 -22.86 35.25
C GLN A 342 16.19 -21.38 35.22
N SER A 343 17.16 -20.47 35.09
CA SER A 343 16.86 -19.03 34.97
C SER A 343 16.01 -18.73 33.73
N LEU A 344 16.35 -19.32 32.59
CA LEU A 344 15.60 -19.13 31.33
C LEU A 344 14.18 -19.71 31.42
N ARG A 345 14.00 -20.84 32.10
CA ARG A 345 12.65 -21.42 32.34
C ARG A 345 11.81 -20.49 33.20
N TRP A 346 12.37 -19.94 34.27
CA TRP A 346 11.67 -18.97 35.12
C TRP A 346 11.32 -17.69 34.38
N GLU A 347 12.20 -17.17 33.53
CA GLU A 347 11.91 -16.01 32.68
C GLU A 347 10.78 -16.32 31.67
N LEU A 348 10.80 -17.49 31.05
CA LEU A 348 9.74 -17.92 30.13
C LEU A 348 8.37 -18.05 30.82
N ASP A 349 8.33 -18.68 32.00
CA ASP A 349 7.10 -18.84 32.76
C ASP A 349 6.58 -17.49 33.26
N ARG A 350 7.48 -16.58 33.66
CA ARG A 350 7.13 -15.20 34.02
C ARG A 350 6.53 -14.45 32.85
N LEU A 351 7.18 -14.47 31.67
CA LEU A 351 6.69 -13.76 30.48
C LEU A 351 5.35 -14.33 29.99
N ARG A 352 5.15 -15.65 30.08
CA ARG A 352 3.85 -16.27 29.79
C ARG A 352 2.77 -15.79 30.75
N GLY A 353 3.09 -15.72 32.05
CA GLY A 353 2.18 -15.18 33.06
C GLY A 353 1.85 -13.70 32.83
N GLU A 354 2.83 -12.88 32.43
CA GLU A 354 2.61 -11.47 32.06
C GLU A 354 1.70 -11.35 30.83
N LEU A 355 1.92 -12.18 29.80
CA LEU A 355 1.10 -12.19 28.58
C LEU A 355 -0.33 -12.66 28.87
N GLU A 356 -0.50 -13.72 29.67
CA GLU A 356 -1.80 -14.22 30.10
C GLU A 356 -2.52 -13.18 30.98
N HIS A 357 -1.79 -12.47 31.85
CA HIS A 357 -2.33 -11.37 32.64
C HIS A 357 -2.81 -10.20 31.78
N VAL A 358 -2.05 -9.83 30.74
CA VAL A 358 -2.46 -8.79 29.77
C VAL A 358 -3.68 -9.23 28.97
N ARG A 359 -3.75 -10.50 28.54
CA ARG A 359 -4.93 -11.05 27.84
C ARG A 359 -6.17 -11.18 28.72
N ALA A 360 -5.97 -11.44 30.01
CA ALA A 360 -7.05 -11.57 30.98
C ALA A 360 -7.50 -10.23 31.58
N ARG A 361 -6.78 -9.14 31.30
CA ARG A 361 -7.18 -7.80 31.74
C ARG A 361 -8.46 -7.40 30.98
N PRO A 362 -9.54 -7.03 31.69
CA PRO A 362 -10.73 -6.45 31.08
C PRO A 362 -10.33 -5.26 30.21
N VAL A 363 -10.91 -5.18 29.02
CA VAL A 363 -10.63 -4.13 28.03
C VAL A 363 -10.88 -2.75 28.66
N GLU A 364 -11.84 -2.62 29.56
CA GLU A 364 -12.21 -1.38 30.25
C GLU A 364 -11.09 -0.84 31.15
N LEU A 365 -10.25 -1.70 31.74
CA LEU A 365 -9.09 -1.26 32.52
C LEU A 365 -7.96 -0.77 31.63
N LEU A 366 -7.78 -1.39 30.46
CA LEU A 366 -6.80 -0.95 29.46
C LEU A 366 -7.25 0.38 28.83
N GLU A 367 -8.53 0.53 28.52
CA GLU A 367 -9.11 1.79 28.04
C GLU A 367 -8.95 2.91 29.07
N ALA A 368 -9.21 2.64 30.37
CA ALA A 368 -9.00 3.62 31.43
C ALA A 368 -7.51 4.02 31.58
N GLU A 369 -6.59 3.07 31.43
CA GLU A 369 -5.15 3.33 31.47
C GLU A 369 -4.70 4.15 30.25
N VAL A 370 -5.21 3.85 29.05
CA VAL A 370 -4.96 4.65 27.83
C VAL A 370 -5.50 6.07 27.99
N VAL A 371 -6.70 6.26 28.55
CA VAL A 371 -7.25 7.59 28.83
C VAL A 371 -6.38 8.36 29.83
N SER A 372 -5.88 7.67 30.86
CA SER A 372 -4.96 8.26 31.85
C SER A 372 -3.62 8.66 31.23
N LEU A 373 -3.04 7.81 30.37
CA LEU A 373 -1.78 8.09 29.68
C LEU A 373 -1.94 9.22 28.66
N ARG A 374 -3.05 9.30 27.94
CA ARG A 374 -3.37 10.43 27.06
C ARG A 374 -3.47 11.74 27.84
N ALA A 375 -4.15 11.75 28.98
CA ALA A 375 -4.20 12.92 29.84
C ALA A 375 -2.82 13.33 30.42
N GLN A 376 -1.88 12.39 30.55
CA GLN A 376 -0.48 12.70 30.92
C GLN A 376 0.30 13.26 29.74
N LEU A 377 0.09 12.73 28.53
CA LEU A 377 0.72 13.21 27.30
C LEU A 377 0.25 14.62 26.95
N ASP A 378 -1.06 14.89 26.99
CA ASP A 378 -1.63 16.23 26.78
C ASP A 378 -1.05 17.26 27.79
N ARG A 379 -0.79 16.83 29.03
CA ARG A 379 -0.14 17.69 30.04
C ARG A 379 1.33 17.96 29.68
N ALA A 380 2.06 16.95 29.22
CA ALA A 380 3.47 17.11 28.84
C ALA A 380 3.65 17.96 27.58
N GLU A 381 2.75 17.84 26.59
CA GLU A 381 2.74 18.68 25.40
C GLU A 381 2.47 20.15 25.75
N ALA A 382 1.49 20.42 26.63
CA ALA A 382 1.25 21.78 27.12
C ALA A 382 2.47 22.38 27.86
N GLU A 383 3.26 21.56 28.56
CA GLU A 383 4.52 21.99 29.19
C GLU A 383 5.62 22.28 28.15
N LEU A 384 5.66 21.55 27.04
CA LEU A 384 6.59 21.81 25.93
C LEU A 384 6.23 23.08 25.16
N ASP A 385 4.95 23.31 24.88
CA ASP A 385 4.47 24.54 24.23
C ASP A 385 4.83 25.76 25.09
N GLU A 386 4.68 25.67 26.41
CA GLU A 386 5.11 26.74 27.34
C GLU A 386 6.64 26.98 27.26
N HIS A 387 7.44 25.93 27.08
CA HIS A 387 8.88 26.05 26.90
C HIS A 387 9.29 26.64 25.55
N ASP A 388 8.59 26.30 24.47
CA ASP A 388 8.84 26.87 23.15
C ASP A 388 8.48 28.36 23.12
N GLU A 389 7.35 28.76 23.72
CA GLU A 389 7.01 30.18 23.91
C GLU A 389 8.08 30.94 24.72
N GLN A 390 8.66 30.30 25.75
CA GLN A 390 9.76 30.88 26.51
C GLN A 390 11.04 31.02 25.67
N LEU A 391 11.34 30.05 24.79
CA LEU A 391 12.49 30.10 23.89
C LEU A 391 12.33 31.17 22.81
N GLU A 392 11.15 31.30 22.23
CA GLU A 392 10.85 32.37 21.27
C GLU A 392 11.01 33.75 21.91
N GLN A 393 10.54 33.93 23.15
CA GLN A 393 10.75 35.17 23.90
C GLN A 393 12.24 35.47 24.13
N LEU A 394 13.06 34.46 24.40
CA LEU A 394 14.51 34.61 24.56
C LEU A 394 15.21 34.92 23.23
N GLN A 395 14.79 34.30 22.12
CA GLN A 395 15.36 34.53 20.78
C GLN A 395 14.98 35.91 20.23
N ALA A 396 13.73 36.33 20.42
CA ALA A 396 13.28 37.67 20.07
C ALA A 396 14.04 38.75 20.86
N GLY A 397 14.46 38.45 22.09
CA GLY A 397 15.35 39.30 22.87
C GLY A 397 16.81 39.33 22.41
N SER A 398 17.26 38.36 21.59
CA SER A 398 18.66 38.19 21.19
C SER A 398 18.97 38.65 19.75
N ALA A 399 17.96 38.75 18.88
CA ALA A 399 18.10 39.08 17.46
C ALA A 399 18.46 40.56 17.14
N GLU A 400 18.69 41.42 18.14
CA GLU A 400 19.20 42.78 17.94
C GLU A 400 20.74 42.85 17.78
N GLY A 401 21.47 41.72 17.68
CA GLY A 401 22.93 41.72 17.59
C GLY A 401 23.55 40.84 16.50
N ASP A 402 24.03 41.49 15.42
CA ASP A 402 25.19 41.11 14.58
C ASP A 402 24.98 40.08 13.42
N ALA A 403 25.19 40.53 12.17
CA ALA A 403 25.14 39.72 10.94
C ALA A 403 26.28 40.08 9.97
N GLY A 404 26.98 39.07 9.43
CA GLY A 404 28.00 39.18 8.36
C GLY A 404 27.87 38.08 7.28
N PRO A 405 28.40 38.26 6.04
CA PRO A 405 27.97 37.49 4.86
C PRO A 405 28.93 36.36 4.38
N ALA A 406 28.36 35.36 3.66
CA ALA A 406 28.97 34.14 3.09
C ALA A 406 28.98 34.12 1.53
N GLY A 407 29.72 33.19 0.88
CA GLY A 407 29.96 33.14 -0.59
C GLY A 407 29.80 31.78 -1.31
N ASP A 408 29.83 31.80 -2.67
CA ASP A 408 29.37 30.80 -3.68
C ASP A 408 30.43 29.86 -4.34
N ILE A 409 29.98 28.73 -4.96
CA ILE A 409 30.76 27.73 -5.77
C ILE A 409 29.96 27.24 -7.01
N ASP A 410 30.63 26.95 -8.16
CA ASP A 410 30.06 26.69 -9.50
C ASP A 410 30.43 25.30 -10.14
N PRO A 411 29.49 24.51 -10.71
CA PRO A 411 29.66 23.10 -11.15
C PRO A 411 29.93 22.74 -12.65
N ASP A 412 30.12 23.66 -13.60
CA ASP A 412 30.04 23.38 -15.06
C ASP A 412 31.14 22.54 -15.79
N ARG A 413 31.94 21.71 -15.12
CA ARG A 413 33.23 21.23 -15.70
C ARG A 413 33.31 19.80 -16.29
N PHE A 414 32.23 19.02 -16.42
CA PHE A 414 32.38 17.55 -16.56
C PHE A 414 31.98 16.84 -17.87
N HIS A 415 31.44 17.47 -18.92
CA HIS A 415 30.74 16.71 -19.99
C HIS A 415 31.41 16.50 -21.38
N ALA A 416 32.68 16.81 -21.64
CA ALA A 416 33.18 16.91 -23.03
C ALA A 416 34.07 15.77 -23.61
N ARG A 417 33.88 14.46 -23.31
CA ARG A 417 34.91 13.44 -23.69
C ARG A 417 34.46 12.03 -24.16
N ALA A 418 33.48 11.86 -25.05
CA ALA A 418 33.03 10.49 -25.36
C ALA A 418 32.60 10.12 -26.80
N GLU A 419 33.14 10.70 -27.88
CA GLU A 419 32.75 10.27 -29.24
C GLU A 419 33.93 10.15 -30.23
N SER A 420 34.28 8.91 -30.65
CA SER A 420 34.65 8.52 -32.03
C SER A 420 35.17 7.07 -32.11
N LEU A 421 34.55 6.16 -32.91
CA LEU A 421 35.20 5.11 -33.74
C LEU A 421 34.17 4.25 -34.54
N ASP A 422 34.49 4.00 -35.81
CA ASP A 422 33.74 3.37 -36.93
C ASP A 422 33.52 1.84 -36.85
N ASP A 423 32.97 1.21 -37.89
CA ASP A 423 31.55 0.96 -38.26
C ASP A 423 31.60 -0.07 -39.40
N ASP A 424 31.62 -1.35 -39.04
CA ASP A 424 31.26 -2.49 -39.90
C ASP A 424 30.53 -3.50 -39.01
N GLY A 425 29.55 -2.96 -38.28
CA GLY A 425 28.81 -3.65 -37.23
C GLY A 425 27.74 -4.58 -37.79
N PRO A 426 27.24 -5.51 -36.95
CA PRO A 426 26.00 -6.21 -37.24
C PRO A 426 24.94 -5.19 -37.65
N THR A 427 24.20 -5.46 -38.73
CA THR A 427 23.12 -4.57 -39.15
C THR A 427 22.21 -4.28 -37.95
N ALA A 428 21.66 -3.06 -37.84
CA ALA A 428 20.86 -2.68 -36.67
C ALA A 428 19.69 -3.64 -36.38
N ALA A 429 19.23 -4.41 -37.37
CA ALA A 429 18.27 -5.49 -37.19
C ALA A 429 18.89 -6.72 -36.49
N GLN A 430 20.04 -7.21 -36.98
CA GLN A 430 20.77 -8.32 -36.36
C GLN A 430 21.27 -7.98 -34.95
N ALA A 431 21.67 -6.73 -34.71
CA ALA A 431 22.05 -6.26 -33.39
C ALA A 431 20.86 -6.31 -32.41
N ARG A 432 19.66 -5.94 -32.88
CA ARG A 432 18.41 -6.02 -32.10
C ARG A 432 17.99 -7.47 -31.84
N GLU A 433 18.01 -8.32 -32.86
CA GLU A 433 17.72 -9.75 -32.73
C GLU A 433 18.68 -10.44 -31.76
N TRP A 434 19.98 -10.12 -31.84
CA TRP A 434 20.98 -10.65 -30.94
C TRP A 434 20.83 -10.12 -29.51
N MET A 435 20.49 -8.84 -29.33
CA MET A 435 20.20 -8.27 -28.01
C MET A 435 18.95 -8.91 -27.39
N GLN A 436 17.88 -9.13 -28.16
CA GLN A 436 16.68 -9.82 -27.70
C GLN A 436 16.96 -11.28 -27.32
N ALA A 437 17.71 -12.01 -28.16
CA ALA A 437 18.09 -13.38 -27.86
C ALA A 437 18.98 -13.47 -26.61
N LYS A 438 19.89 -12.52 -26.41
CA LYS A 438 20.75 -12.44 -25.23
C LYS A 438 19.94 -12.08 -23.98
N ALA A 439 19.06 -11.09 -24.04
CA ALA A 439 18.21 -10.68 -22.92
C ALA A 439 17.32 -11.83 -22.45
N LYS A 440 16.69 -12.55 -23.40
CA LYS A 440 15.86 -13.72 -23.10
C LYS A 440 16.66 -14.87 -22.45
N LEU A 441 17.92 -15.08 -22.87
CA LEU A 441 18.79 -16.10 -22.27
C LEU A 441 19.26 -15.70 -20.86
N GLU A 442 19.58 -14.42 -20.64
CA GLU A 442 19.89 -13.87 -19.31
C GLU A 442 18.70 -13.94 -18.36
N HIS A 443 17.48 -13.64 -18.84
CA HIS A 443 16.25 -13.78 -18.06
C HIS A 443 16.04 -15.23 -17.60
N LEU A 444 16.18 -16.22 -18.51
CA LEU A 444 16.07 -17.64 -18.15
C LEU A 444 17.15 -18.07 -17.13
N LEU A 445 18.37 -17.53 -17.25
CA LEU A 445 19.45 -17.78 -16.28
C LEU A 445 19.12 -17.19 -14.90
N ARG A 446 18.72 -15.92 -14.83
CA ARG A 446 18.34 -15.27 -13.57
C ARG A 446 17.16 -15.97 -12.91
N LYS A 447 16.17 -16.40 -13.68
CA LYS A 447 15.00 -17.16 -13.20
C LYS A 447 15.41 -18.50 -12.58
N LEU A 448 16.38 -19.20 -13.18
CA LEU A 448 16.95 -20.43 -12.62
C LEU A 448 17.82 -20.16 -11.38
N GLU A 449 18.62 -19.10 -11.37
CA GLU A 449 19.48 -18.72 -10.23
C GLU A 449 18.68 -18.31 -8.99
N ARG A 450 17.51 -17.69 -9.18
CA ARG A 450 16.57 -17.33 -8.10
C ARG A 450 15.75 -18.51 -7.58
N GLY A 451 15.95 -19.72 -8.10
CA GLY A 451 15.21 -20.92 -7.70
C GLY A 451 13.79 -21.00 -8.29
N GLY A 452 13.51 -20.25 -9.36
CA GLY A 452 12.24 -20.34 -10.07
C GLY A 452 12.02 -21.73 -10.65
N GLN A 453 10.83 -22.29 -10.42
CA GLN A 453 10.48 -23.63 -10.92
C GLN A 453 10.15 -23.60 -12.41
N LEU A 454 11.17 -23.58 -13.27
CA LEU A 454 11.01 -23.87 -14.69
C LEU A 454 10.98 -25.37 -14.92
N SER A 455 9.86 -25.89 -15.44
CA SER A 455 9.82 -27.30 -15.86
C SER A 455 10.86 -27.55 -16.96
N ALA A 456 11.51 -28.72 -16.94
CA ALA A 456 12.51 -29.07 -17.94
C ALA A 456 11.99 -28.99 -19.40
N LEU A 457 10.69 -29.20 -19.60
CA LEU A 457 10.03 -29.06 -20.89
C LEU A 457 9.85 -27.59 -21.32
N ALA A 458 9.52 -26.69 -20.39
CA ALA A 458 9.42 -25.26 -20.65
C ALA A 458 10.79 -24.69 -21.04
N LEU A 459 11.84 -25.01 -20.28
CA LEU A 459 13.21 -24.61 -20.60
C LEU A 459 13.65 -25.12 -21.99
N HIS A 460 13.31 -26.36 -22.34
CA HIS A 460 13.65 -26.91 -23.65
C HIS A 460 12.91 -26.22 -24.80
N ARG A 461 11.65 -25.82 -24.62
CA ARG A 461 10.89 -25.06 -25.62
C ARG A 461 11.49 -23.69 -25.85
N GLU A 462 11.86 -22.99 -24.78
CA GLU A 462 12.47 -21.66 -24.88
C GLU A 462 13.88 -21.69 -25.50
N LEU A 463 14.71 -22.66 -25.13
CA LEU A 463 16.02 -22.81 -25.78
C LEU A 463 15.89 -23.21 -27.25
N SER A 464 14.83 -23.95 -27.61
CA SER A 464 14.56 -24.33 -29.00
C SER A 464 14.02 -23.15 -29.83
N SER A 465 13.28 -22.21 -29.22
CA SER A 465 12.83 -20.99 -29.89
C SER A 465 14.01 -20.04 -30.15
N LEU A 466 14.88 -19.85 -29.15
CA LEU A 466 16.12 -19.05 -29.29
C LEU A 466 17.05 -19.60 -30.36
N ARG A 467 17.18 -20.93 -30.46
CA ARG A 467 17.98 -21.59 -31.50
C ARG A 467 17.43 -21.38 -32.92
N ARG A 468 16.15 -21.03 -33.09
CA ARG A 468 15.58 -20.71 -34.41
C ARG A 468 15.73 -19.24 -34.78
N LEU A 469 15.93 -18.38 -33.79
CA LEU A 469 16.15 -16.93 -33.94
C LEU A 469 17.62 -16.60 -34.26
N LEU A 470 18.55 -17.44 -33.80
CA LEU A 470 19.98 -17.37 -34.11
C LEU A 470 20.35 -18.28 -35.29
#